data_AF-A0A428MVN2-F1
#
_entry.id   AF-A0A428MVN2-F1
#
_cell.length_a   1.000
_cell.length_b   1.000
_cell.length_c   1.000
_cell.angle_alpha   90.00
_cell.angle_beta   90.00
_cell.angle_gamma   90.00
#
_symmetry.space_group_name_H-M   'P 1'
#
loop_
_entity.id
_entity.type
_entity.pdbx_description
1 polymer ?
#
loop_
_entity_poly.entity_id
_entity_poly.type
_entity_poly.pdbx_seq_one_letter_code
_entity_poly.pdbx_strand_id
1 'polypeptide(L)' 'MSEPVALTKITIEQDKPPHRLAYIEGFEEPFHYGVHGGVKEFYGIEPETEYPSTLDHIVSSAGG' A
#
# COMPACT_ATOMS: atom_id res chain seq x y z
N MET A 1 -8.42 20.67 23.35
CA MET A 1 -7.95 20.28 22.01
C MET A 1 -9.09 20.53 21.04
N SER A 2 -8.81 21.11 19.87
CA SER A 2 -9.82 21.36 18.83
C SER A 2 -10.24 20.05 18.15
N GLU A 3 -11.43 20.02 17.56
CA GLU A 3 -11.87 18.87 16.75
C GLU A 3 -11.08 18.76 15.45
N PRO A 4 -10.74 17.54 15.01
CA PRO A 4 -10.02 17.32 13.76
C PRO A 4 -10.92 17.65 12.56
N VAL A 5 -10.39 18.41 11.60
CA VAL A 5 -11.10 18.77 10.35
C VAL A 5 -11.20 17.58 9.39
N ALA A 6 -10.28 16.62 9.49
CA ALA A 6 -10.28 15.40 8.69
C ALA A 6 -9.79 14.22 9.52
N LEU A 7 -10.44 13.06 9.32
CA LEU A 7 -10.02 11.77 9.83
C LEU A 7 -9.93 10.81 8.65
N THR A 8 -8.79 10.16 8.49
CA THR A 8 -8.62 9.14 7.45
C THR A 8 -8.96 7.77 8.02
N LYS A 9 -9.84 7.03 7.35
CA LYS A 9 -10.07 5.62 7.64
C LYS A 9 -9.47 4.77 6.54
N ILE A 10 -8.61 3.84 6.94
CA ILE A 10 -7.94 2.92 6.03
C ILE A 10 -8.06 1.51 6.60
N THR A 11 -8.43 0.56 5.75
CA THR A 11 -8.40 -0.88 6.06
C THR A 11 -7.41 -1.56 5.13
N ILE A 12 -6.54 -2.39 5.69
CA ILE A 12 -5.60 -3.20 4.91
C ILE A 12 -6.05 -4.65 4.98
N GLU A 13 -6.24 -5.27 3.82
CA GLU A 13 -6.52 -6.70 3.69
C GLU A 13 -5.36 -7.40 3.00
N GLN A 14 -4.95 -8.54 3.55
CA GLN A 14 -3.98 -9.42 2.90
C GLN A 14 -4.76 -10.35 1.96
N ASP A 15 -4.74 -10.07 0.67
CA ASP A 15 -5.41 -10.90 -0.34
C ASP A 15 -4.63 -12.23 -0.52
N LYS A 16 -3.43 -12.16 -1.12
CA LYS A 16 -2.51 -13.30 -1.24
C LYS A 16 -1.07 -12.82 -1.03
N PRO A 17 -0.32 -13.32 -0.04
CA PRO A 17 1.07 -12.89 0.15
C PRO A 17 1.89 -12.99 -1.15
N PRO A 18 2.58 -11.92 -1.58
CA PRO A 18 2.83 -10.64 -0.87
C PRO A 18 1.84 -9.50 -1.15
N HIS A 19 0.82 -9.73 -1.98
CA HIS A 19 -0.18 -8.76 -2.42
C HIS A 19 -1.21 -8.43 -1.33
N ARG A 20 -1.36 -7.12 -1.07
CA ARG A 20 -2.27 -6.50 -0.11
C ARG A 20 -3.15 -5.48 -0.81
N LEU A 21 -4.36 -5.32 -0.30
CA LEU A 21 -5.33 -4.32 -0.72
C LEU A 21 -5.49 -3.28 0.39
N ALA A 22 -5.45 -1.99 0.03
CA ALA A 22 -5.71 -0.89 0.94
C ALA A 22 -6.98 -0.15 0.53
N TYR A 23 -8.01 -0.26 1.37
CA TYR A 23 -9.27 0.45 1.21
C TYR A 23 -9.19 1.76 1.96
N ILE A 24 -9.20 2.86 1.24
CA ILE A 24 -9.14 4.21 1.80
C ILE A 24 -10.52 4.85 1.65
N GLU A 25 -11.08 5.35 2.75
CA GLU A 25 -12.39 6.02 2.73
C GLU A 25 -12.39 7.18 1.70
N GLY A 26 -13.36 7.14 0.78
CA GLY A 26 -13.49 8.10 -0.32
C GLY A 26 -13.02 7.59 -1.69
N PHE A 27 -12.36 6.44 -1.77
CA PHE A 27 -12.01 5.77 -3.03
C PHE A 27 -12.91 4.56 -3.26
N GLU A 28 -13.35 4.36 -4.51
CA GLU A 28 -14.22 3.23 -4.90
C GLU A 28 -13.44 1.92 -4.96
N GLU A 29 -12.23 1.95 -5.51
CA GLU A 29 -11.35 0.80 -5.67
C GLU A 29 -10.20 0.81 -4.65
N PRO A 30 -9.73 -0.36 -4.19
CA PRO A 30 -8.59 -0.45 -3.31
C PRO A 30 -7.28 -0.11 -4.03
N PHE A 31 -6.29 0.34 -3.26
CA PHE A 31 -4.92 0.45 -3.74
C PHE A 31 -4.20 -0.89 -3.57
N HIS A 32 -3.54 -1.34 -4.63
CA HIS A 32 -2.78 -2.59 -4.63
C HIS A 32 -1.36 -2.34 -4.17
N TYR A 33 -0.91 -3.11 -3.17
CA TYR A 33 0.47 -3.10 -2.69
C TYR A 33 1.07 -4.49 -2.74
N GLY A 34 2.38 -4.56 -2.94
CA GLY A 34 3.10 -5.83 -2.98
C GLY A 34 4.60 -5.63 -2.89
N VAL A 35 5.32 -6.33 -3.76
CA VAL A 35 6.77 -6.26 -3.90
C VAL A 35 7.13 -6.19 -5.38
N HIS A 36 8.25 -5.55 -5.68
CA HIS A 36 8.80 -5.40 -7.03
C HIS A 36 10.33 -5.28 -6.96
N GLY A 37 11.02 -5.47 -8.09
CA GLY A 37 12.47 -5.25 -8.22
C GLY A 37 13.33 -5.82 -7.06
N GLY A 38 14.23 -5.00 -6.52
CA GLY A 38 15.12 -5.43 -5.43
C GLY A 38 14.39 -5.82 -4.12
N VAL A 39 13.16 -5.35 -3.92
CA VAL A 39 12.35 -5.72 -2.73
C VAL A 39 11.92 -7.18 -2.82
N LYS A 40 11.47 -7.64 -4.00
CA LYS A 40 11.08 -9.04 -4.19
C LYS A 40 12.28 -9.99 -4.07
N GLU A 41 13.46 -9.56 -4.54
CA GLU A 41 14.73 -10.29 -4.38
C GLU A 41 15.15 -10.40 -2.91
N PHE A 42 15.08 -9.30 -2.15
CA PHE A 42 15.38 -9.29 -0.72
C PHE A 42 14.51 -10.27 0.08
N TYR A 43 13.22 -10.35 -0.23
CA TYR A 43 12.31 -11.29 0.43
C TYR A 43 12.36 -12.71 -0.15
N GLY A 44 13.02 -12.92 -1.30
CA GLY A 44 13.06 -14.22 -1.98
C GLY A 44 11.69 -14.71 -2.46
N ILE A 45 10.79 -13.78 -2.81
CA ILE A 45 9.41 -14.10 -3.24
C ILE A 45 9.24 -13.64 -4.69
N GLU A 46 8.78 -14.52 -5.58
CA GLU A 46 8.37 -14.15 -6.93
C GLU A 46 6.83 -13.98 -6.97
N PRO A 47 6.31 -12.74 -7.07
CA PRO A 47 4.88 -12.50 -7.12
C PRO A 47 4.30 -12.79 -8.52
N GLU A 48 3.02 -13.15 -8.59
CA GLU A 48 2.32 -13.26 -9.88
C GLU A 48 2.18 -11.91 -10.59
N THR A 49 2.05 -10.84 -9.81
CA THR A 49 1.99 -9.46 -10.30
C THR A 49 2.83 -8.59 -9.38
N GLU A 50 3.73 -7.81 -9.98
CA GLU A 50 4.50 -6.82 -9.24
C GLU A 50 3.63 -5.59 -8.94
N TYR A 51 3.62 -5.19 -7.67
CA TYR A 51 2.91 -4.02 -7.19
C TYR A 51 3.88 -3.14 -6.40
N PRO A 52 3.63 -1.81 -6.33
CA PRO A 52 4.42 -0.94 -5.48
C PRO A 52 4.36 -1.42 -4.03
N SER A 53 5.46 -1.27 -3.31
CA SER A 53 5.47 -1.49 -1.87
C SER A 53 4.79 -0.31 -1.15
N THR A 54 4.40 -0.53 0.09
CA THR A 54 3.91 0.59 0.94
C THR A 54 5.01 1.63 1.19
N LEU A 55 6.29 1.24 1.14
CA LEU A 55 7.42 2.17 1.25
C LEU A 55 7.50 3.10 0.04
N ASP A 56 7.28 2.60 -1.17
CA ASP A 56 7.25 3.44 -2.38
C ASP A 56 6.20 4.54 -2.22
N HIS A 57 5.02 4.20 -1.71
CA HIS A 57 3.95 5.17 -1.48
C HIS A 57 4.33 6.25 -0.44
N ILE A 58 5.03 5.87 0.63
CA ILE A 58 5.54 6.82 1.64
C ILE A 58 6.58 7.75 1.02
N VAL A 59 7.53 7.22 0.25
CA VAL A 59 8.56 8.02 -0.42
C VAL A 59 7.95 8.97 -1.44
N SER A 60 7.00 8.50 -2.25
CA SER A 60 6.25 9.34 -3.19
C SER A 60 5.50 10.45 -2.46
N SER A 61 4.82 10.13 -1.36
CA SER A 61 4.09 11.12 -0.55
C SER A 61 5.01 12.19 0.04
N ALA A 62 6.21 11.80 0.46
CA ALA A 62 7.21 12.74 0.96
C ALA A 62 7.83 13.60 -0.15
N GLY A 63 7.89 13.07 -1.38
CA GLY A 63 8.47 13.75 -2.55
C GLY A 63 7.58 14.85 -3.14
N GLY A 64 6.25 14.72 -3.03
CA GLY A 64 5.27 15.64 -3.62
C GLY A 64 4.76 15.15 -4.97
#